data_AF-A0A7S1KCY4-F1
#
_entry.id   AF-A0A7S1KCY4-F1
#
_cell.length_a   1.000
_cell.length_b   1.000
_cell.length_c   1.000
_cell.angle_alpha   90.00
_cell.angle_beta   90.00
_cell.angle_gamma   90.00
#
_symmetry.space_group_name_H-M   'P 1'
#
loop_
_entity.id
_entity.type
_entity.pdbx_description
1 polymer ?
#
loop_
_entity_poly.entity_id
_entity_poly.type
_entity_poly.pdbx_seq_one_letter_code
_entity_poly.pdbx_strand_id
1 'polypeptide(L)'
;ACICWENYMPLMRMAMYAKGIEIYCAPTVDDRDTWLSTCRHIAVEGRCFVLTAVQHFTRDHWPDCDLSVPAATGSLSDDGSSEPRPLIRGGSAIVSPFGEVLAGPLFN
;
A
#
# COMPACT_ATOMS: atom_id res chain seq x y z
N ALA A 1 -11.35 -4.87 -7.98
CA ALA A 1 -10.11 -4.55 -7.26
C ALA A 1 -8.99 -4.44 -8.28
N CYS A 2 -7.98 -3.61 -8.01
CA CYS A 2 -6.73 -3.55 -8.79
C CYS A 2 -5.56 -3.77 -7.83
N ILE A 3 -4.68 -4.70 -8.17
CA ILE A 3 -3.69 -5.24 -7.24
C ILE A 3 -2.37 -4.50 -7.43
N CYS A 4 -1.81 -3.99 -6.34
CA CYS A 4 -0.47 -3.40 -6.29
C CYS A 4 -0.24 -2.40 -7.45
N TRP A 5 0.69 -2.68 -8.36
CA TRP A 5 1.06 -1.78 -9.45
C TRP A 5 0.06 -1.70 -10.62
N GLU A 6 -0.97 -2.54 -10.67
CA GLU A 6 -2.08 -2.35 -11.61
C GLU A 6 -2.75 -0.97 -11.42
N ASN A 7 -2.67 -0.42 -10.20
CA ASN A 7 -3.16 0.92 -9.88
C ASN A 7 -2.44 2.02 -10.66
N TYR A 8 -1.23 1.76 -11.19
CA TYR A 8 -0.51 2.70 -12.05
C TYR A 8 -0.93 2.63 -13.52
N MET A 9 -1.75 1.65 -13.92
CA MET A 9 -2.23 1.52 -15.30
C MET A 9 -3.49 2.37 -15.51
N PRO A 10 -3.44 3.50 -16.24
CA PRO A 10 -4.59 4.39 -16.37
C PRO A 10 -5.80 3.74 -17.06
N LEU A 11 -5.57 2.93 -18.10
CA LEU A 11 -6.66 2.26 -18.82
C LEU A 11 -7.37 1.22 -17.94
N MET A 12 -6.65 0.56 -17.02
CA MET A 12 -7.26 -0.36 -16.07
C MET A 12 -8.22 0.38 -15.13
N ARG A 13 -7.80 1.53 -14.59
CA ARG A 13 -8.67 2.34 -13.72
C ARG A 13 -9.89 2.87 -14.45
N MET A 14 -9.72 3.38 -15.67
CA MET A 14 -10.84 3.85 -16.50
C MET A 14 -11.84 2.73 -16.78
N ALA A 15 -11.37 1.51 -17.05
CA ALA A 15 -12.25 0.35 -17.24
C ALA A 15 -13.03 0.00 -15.97
N MET A 16 -12.46 0.22 -14.78
CA MET A 16 -13.17 0.05 -13.51
C MET A 16 -14.21 1.17 -13.31
N TYR A 17 -13.86 2.43 -13.55
CA TYR A 17 -14.80 3.56 -13.45
C TYR A 17 -15.99 3.42 -14.41
N ALA A 18 -15.75 2.93 -15.63
CA ALA A 18 -16.81 2.67 -16.61
C ALA A 18 -17.83 1.62 -16.13
N LYS A 19 -17.47 0.78 -15.15
CA LYS A 19 -18.38 -0.17 -14.50
C LYS A 19 -19.14 0.44 -13.31
N GLY A 20 -18.97 1.73 -13.02
CA GLY A 20 -19.69 2.43 -11.95
C GLY A 20 -19.30 2.01 -10.55
N ILE A 21 -18.02 1.69 -10.29
CA ILE A 21 -17.58 1.30 -8.96
C ILE A 21 -17.63 2.48 -7.97
N GLU A 22 -18.17 2.23 -6.78
CA GLU A 22 -18.22 3.21 -5.68
C GLU A 22 -17.19 2.89 -4.59
N ILE A 23 -16.76 1.62 -4.52
CA ILE A 23 -15.73 1.12 -3.61
C ILE A 23 -14.59 0.51 -4.44
N TYR A 24 -13.41 1.10 -4.30
CA TYR A 24 -12.19 0.69 -4.98
C TYR A 24 -11.24 0.01 -4.00
N CYS A 25 -11.08 -1.31 -4.13
CA CYS A 25 -10.12 -2.06 -3.33
C CYS A 25 -8.75 -2.10 -4.02
N ALA A 26 -7.72 -1.62 -3.31
CA ALA A 26 -6.33 -1.52 -3.76
C ALA A 26 -5.37 -2.23 -2.78
N PRO A 27 -5.36 -3.58 -2.71
CA PRO A 27 -4.39 -4.31 -1.90
C PRO A 27 -2.97 -4.15 -2.48
N THR A 28 -1.97 -4.02 -1.61
CA THR A 28 -0.58 -3.87 -2.04
C THR A 28 0.42 -4.36 -0.98
N VAL A 29 1.66 -4.53 -1.40
CA VAL A 29 2.84 -4.67 -0.51
C VAL A 29 3.74 -3.42 -0.57
N ASP A 30 3.31 -2.40 -1.30
CA ASP A 30 4.01 -1.13 -1.43
C ASP A 30 3.75 -0.26 -0.20
N ASP A 31 4.68 -0.27 0.74
CA ASP A 31 4.60 0.48 2.00
C ASP A 31 5.26 1.87 1.91
N ARG A 32 5.67 2.32 0.72
CA ARG A 32 6.33 3.63 0.53
C ARG A 32 5.36 4.80 0.72
N ASP A 33 5.87 5.95 1.15
CA ASP A 33 5.05 7.16 1.37
C ASP A 33 4.31 7.63 0.10
N THR A 34 4.85 7.29 -1.07
CA THR A 34 4.23 7.57 -2.38
C THR A 34 2.87 6.88 -2.55
N TRP A 35 2.66 5.73 -1.91
CA TRP A 35 1.45 4.93 -2.09
C TRP A 35 0.17 5.65 -1.65
N LEU A 36 0.21 6.38 -0.53
CA LEU A 36 -0.96 7.13 -0.06
C LEU A 36 -1.35 8.23 -1.04
N SER A 37 -0.37 8.88 -1.68
CA SER A 37 -0.62 9.90 -2.70
C SER A 37 -1.32 9.31 -3.93
N THR A 38 -0.93 8.09 -4.34
CA THR A 38 -1.63 7.34 -5.39
C THR A 38 -3.07 7.03 -5.00
N CYS A 39 -3.33 6.53 -3.79
CA CYS A 39 -4.69 6.23 -3.33
C CYS A 39 -5.58 7.48 -3.31
N ARG A 40 -5.05 8.63 -2.85
CA ARG A 40 -5.77 9.91 -2.88
C ARG A 40 -6.10 10.36 -4.30
N HIS A 41 -5.15 10.24 -5.22
CA HIS A 41 -5.36 10.58 -6.62
C HIS A 41 -6.47 9.72 -7.23
N ILE A 42 -6.42 8.39 -7.03
CA ILE A 42 -7.43 7.45 -7.54
C ILE A 42 -8.82 7.77 -6.98
N ALA A 43 -8.92 8.07 -5.68
CA ALA A 43 -10.20 8.39 -5.05
C ALA A 43 -10.86 9.64 -5.67
N VAL A 44 -10.06 10.69 -5.93
CA VAL A 44 -10.54 11.92 -6.57
C VAL A 44 -10.85 11.72 -8.07
N GLU A 45 -10.00 10.98 -8.78
CA GLU A 45 -10.16 10.66 -10.22
C GLU A 45 -11.44 9.85 -10.46
N GLY A 46 -11.65 8.80 -9.67
CA GLY A 46 -12.78 7.87 -9.82
C GLY A 46 -14.05 8.26 -9.09
N ARG A 47 -14.01 9.26 -8.20
CA ARG A 47 -15.12 9.63 -7.30
C ARG A 47 -15.67 8.45 -6.50
N CYS A 48 -14.76 7.63 -6.00
CA CYS A 48 -15.07 6.42 -5.23
C CYS A 48 -14.28 6.39 -3.92
N PHE A 49 -14.74 5.60 -2.96
CA PHE A 49 -13.98 5.33 -1.75
C PHE A 49 -12.85 4.36 -2.09
N VAL A 50 -11.61 4.71 -1.75
CA VAL A 50 -10.45 3.82 -1.94
C VAL A 50 -10.11 3.16 -0.61
N LEU A 51 -10.11 1.83 -0.61
CA LEU A 51 -9.72 0.99 0.52
C LEU A 51 -8.41 0.31 0.13
N THR A 52 -7.32 0.71 0.79
CA THR A 52 -6.02 0.06 0.61
C THR A 52 -5.65 -0.76 1.83
N ALA A 53 -5.22 -1.99 1.57
CA ALA A 53 -4.70 -2.90 2.55
C ALA A 53 -3.22 -3.17 2.23
N VAL A 54 -2.35 -2.83 3.17
CA VAL A 54 -0.91 -3.04 3.15
C VAL A 54 -0.54 -3.93 4.32
N GLN A 55 0.17 -5.01 4.02
CA GLN A 55 0.64 -5.96 5.03
C GLN A 55 1.61 -5.28 6.00
N HIS A 56 1.47 -5.55 7.30
CA HIS A 56 2.55 -5.36 8.26
C HIS A 56 3.32 -6.68 8.39
N PHE A 57 4.63 -6.66 8.17
CA PHE A 57 5.44 -7.87 8.18
C PHE A 57 6.78 -7.66 8.88
N THR A 58 7.08 -8.50 9.86
CA THR A 58 8.37 -8.53 10.57
C THR A 58 9.09 -9.85 10.27
N ARG A 59 10.37 -9.94 10.64
CA ARG A 59 11.14 -11.20 10.52
C ARG A 59 10.52 -12.34 11.33
N ASP A 60 9.93 -12.02 12.48
CA ASP A 60 9.33 -13.01 13.38
C ASP A 60 8.10 -13.71 12.78
N HIS A 61 7.45 -13.10 11.78
CA HIS A 61 6.37 -13.74 11.04
C HIS A 61 6.85 -14.87 10.11
N TRP A 62 8.15 -14.97 9.84
CA TRP A 62 8.73 -16.07 9.06
C TRP A 62 10.14 -16.43 9.54
N PRO A 63 10.26 -17.14 10.68
CA PRO A 63 11.53 -17.44 11.33
C PRO A 63 12.43 -18.38 10.51
N ASP A 64 11.83 -19.25 9.68
CA ASP A 64 12.55 -20.25 8.88
C ASP A 64 12.93 -19.74 7.48
N CYS A 65 12.64 -18.48 7.14
CA CYS A 65 12.99 -17.92 5.84
C CYS A 65 14.45 -17.52 5.87
N ASP A 66 15.24 -18.09 4.98
CA ASP A 66 16.57 -17.57 4.65
C ASP A 66 16.43 -16.24 3.89
N LEU A 67 16.16 -15.17 4.64
CA LEU A 67 16.11 -13.79 4.13
C LEU A 67 17.51 -13.22 3.84
N SER A 68 18.51 -14.07 3.60
CA SER A 68 19.89 -13.68 3.24
C SER A 68 19.99 -12.93 1.91
N VAL A 69 18.90 -12.87 1.12
CA VAL A 69 18.79 -11.96 -0.02
C VAL A 69 18.81 -10.52 0.53
N PRO A 70 19.86 -9.72 0.25
CA PRO A 70 19.83 -8.31 0.61
C PRO A 70 18.63 -7.71 -0.11
N ALA A 71 17.67 -7.16 0.64
CA ALA A 71 16.59 -6.40 0.05
C ALA A 71 17.24 -5.40 -0.91
N ALA A 72 16.98 -5.51 -2.21
CA ALA A 72 17.55 -4.65 -3.25
C ALA A 72 17.18 -3.16 -3.08
N THR A 73 16.44 -2.85 -2.01
CA THR A 73 15.85 -1.59 -1.62
C THR A 73 16.07 -1.35 -0.11
N GLY A 74 17.33 -1.21 0.32
CA GLY A 74 17.78 -0.35 1.44
C GLY A 74 17.18 -0.53 2.86
N SER A 75 16.27 -1.46 3.08
CA SER A 75 15.55 -1.64 4.35
C SER A 75 16.28 -2.57 5.33
N LEU A 76 17.39 -3.17 4.88
CA LEU A 76 18.28 -4.01 5.69
C LEU A 76 19.65 -3.37 5.95
N SER A 77 19.82 -2.05 5.73
CA SER A 77 21.02 -1.38 6.23
C SER A 77 20.89 -1.30 7.74
N ASP A 78 21.58 -2.20 8.44
CA ASP A 78 21.91 -2.12 9.86
C ASP A 78 22.42 -0.69 10.15
N ASP A 79 21.54 0.15 10.69
CA ASP A 79 21.86 1.53 11.09
C ASP A 79 22.44 1.56 12.50
N GLY A 80 22.82 0.39 13.05
CA GLY A 80 23.27 0.23 14.42
C GLY A 80 22.14 0.39 15.45
N SER A 81 20.88 0.46 15.01
CA SER A 81 19.74 0.48 15.92
C SER A 81 19.37 -0.95 16.35
N SER A 82 19.22 -1.16 17.65
CA SER A 82 18.86 -2.46 18.25
C SER A 82 17.38 -2.82 18.09
N GLU A 83 16.60 -2.01 17.36
CA GLU A 83 15.16 -2.15 17.21
C GLU A 83 14.83 -2.97 15.95
N PRO A 84 14.01 -4.03 16.05
CA PRO A 84 13.63 -4.83 14.88
C PRO A 84 12.74 -4.00 13.96
N ARG A 85 13.29 -3.52 12.84
CA ARG A 85 12.51 -2.84 11.80
C ARG A 85 11.62 -3.83 11.04
N PRO A 86 10.34 -3.48 10.76
CA PRO A 86 9.49 -4.30 9.92
C PRO A 86 10.04 -4.36 8.49
N LEU A 87 9.86 -5.52 7.84
CA LEU A 87 10.17 -5.75 6.43
C LEU A 87 9.14 -5.06 5.51
N ILE A 88 7.90 -4.97 5.97
CA ILE A 88 6.85 -4.14 5.37
C ILE A 88 6.16 -3.41 6.53
N ARG A 89 6.19 -2.08 6.52
CA ARG A 89 5.68 -1.27 7.64
C ARG A 89 4.16 -1.07 7.65
N GLY A 90 3.40 -1.73 6.77
CA GLY A 90 1.98 -1.43 6.59
C GLY A 90 1.76 -0.11 5.82
N GLY A 91 0.70 0.61 6.17
CA GLY A 91 0.24 1.82 5.47
C GLY A 91 -1.21 1.74 4.99
N SER A 92 -2.00 0.79 5.51
CA SER A 92 -3.41 0.61 5.15
C SER A 92 -4.22 1.87 5.46
N ALA A 93 -5.14 2.24 4.57
CA ALA A 93 -5.94 3.46 4.71
C ALA A 93 -7.29 3.37 3.99
N ILE A 94 -8.22 4.23 4.41
CA ILE A 94 -9.50 4.48 3.73
C ILE A 94 -9.51 5.94 3.28
N VAL A 95 -9.78 6.18 2.00
CA VAL A 95 -9.78 7.52 1.41
C VAL A 95 -11.14 7.82 0.80
N SER A 96 -11.68 9.00 1.07
CA SER A 96 -12.96 9.48 0.55
C SER A 96 -12.86 9.88 -0.93
N PRO A 97 -14.00 9.97 -1.65
CA PRO A 97 -14.07 10.49 -3.03
C PRO A 97 -13.55 11.93 -3.25
N PHE A 98 -13.22 12.63 -2.16
CA PHE A 98 -12.63 13.97 -2.17
C PHE A 98 -11.14 13.98 -1.81
N GLY A 99 -10.53 12.80 -1.59
CA GLY A 99 -9.11 12.65 -1.26
C GLY A 99 -8.79 12.79 0.22
N GLU A 100 -9.80 12.94 1.08
CA GLU A 100 -9.62 12.97 2.54
C GLU A 100 -9.35 11.55 3.06
N VAL A 101 -8.40 11.41 3.97
CA VAL A 101 -8.13 10.12 4.62
C VAL A 101 -9.08 9.98 5.80
N LEU A 102 -10.01 9.02 5.70
CA LEU A 102 -11.01 8.75 6.72
C LEU A 102 -10.47 7.86 7.84
N ALA A 103 -9.50 7.00 7.51
CA ALA A 103 -8.79 6.15 8.47
C ALA A 103 -7.38 5.81 7.96
N GLY A 104 -6.42 5.67 8.87
CA GLY A 104 -5.01 5.40 8.56
C GLY A 104 -4.21 6.66 8.18
N PRO A 105 -3.03 6.52 7.54
CA PRO A 105 -2.35 5.26 7.26
C PRO A 105 -1.94 4.52 8.53
N LEU A 106 -2.24 3.21 8.60
CA LEU A 106 -1.95 2.34 9.74
C LEU A 106 -0.61 1.63 9.53
N PHE A 107 0.39 1.89 10.38
CA PHE A 107 1.75 1.36 10.24
C PHE A 107 2.14 0.27 11.25
N ASN A 108 1.26 -0.08 12.17
CA ASN A 108 1.50 -0.97 13.30
C ASN A 108 0.63 -2.22 13.29
#